data_AF-W7VYB6-F1
#
_entry.id   AF-W7VYB6-F1
#
_cell.length_a   1.000
_cell.length_b   1.000
_cell.length_c   1.000
_cell.angle_alpha   90.00
_cell.angle_beta   90.00
_cell.angle_gamma   90.00
#
_symmetry.space_group_name_H-M   'P 1'
#
loop_
_entity.id
_entity.type
_entity.pdbx_description
1 polymer ?
#
loop_
_entity_poly.entity_id
_entity_poly.type
_entity_poly.pdbx_seq_one_letter_code
_entity_poly.pdbx_strand_id
1 'polypeptide(L)'
;MPGRAPFSHLIYPMPEVAGLGVHLTLDLGGQARFGPDVEWVEPGPAAAGGDGTLDYRVDVRRADGFYAEIRRYWPALPDGALQPAYSGVRPKLSGPGEPAADFRIDGPAEHGIEGLVNLLGIESPGLTASLALADETLRRLAA
;
A
#
# COMPACT_ATOMS: atom_id res chain seq x y z
N MET A 1 0.81 9.82 -15.36
CA MET A 1 0.55 11.04 -16.16
C MET A 1 1.48 11.01 -17.36
N PRO A 2 1.01 11.32 -18.59
CA PRO A 2 1.90 11.39 -19.75
C PRO A 2 2.88 12.56 -19.62
N GLY A 3 4.12 12.35 -20.06
CA GLY A 3 5.16 13.38 -20.08
C GLY A 3 6.02 13.44 -18.80
N ARG A 4 6.88 14.46 -18.74
CA ARG A 4 7.85 14.64 -17.65
C ARG A 4 7.15 15.03 -16.35
N ALA A 5 7.59 14.46 -15.23
CA ALA A 5 7.05 14.80 -13.92
C ALA A 5 7.21 16.31 -13.58
N PRO A 6 6.21 16.92 -12.92
CA PRO A 6 6.27 18.33 -12.52
C PRO A 6 7.24 18.61 -11.36
N PHE A 7 7.79 17.56 -10.72
CA PHE A 7 8.72 17.64 -9.59
C PHE A 7 9.89 16.68 -9.78
N SER A 8 11.00 16.96 -9.08
CA SER A 8 12.20 16.11 -9.06
C SER A 8 12.34 15.26 -7.78
N HIS A 9 11.43 15.44 -6.81
CA HIS A 9 11.42 14.74 -5.54
C HIS A 9 10.04 14.15 -5.29
N LEU A 10 9.98 13.13 -4.43
CA LEU A 10 8.71 12.58 -3.96
C LEU A 10 8.02 13.61 -3.06
N ILE A 11 6.70 13.75 -3.17
CA ILE A 11 5.91 14.70 -2.36
C ILE A 11 4.93 13.90 -1.50
N TYR A 12 5.04 14.09 -0.19
CA TYR A 12 4.18 13.48 0.81
C TYR A 12 3.48 14.61 1.58
N PRO A 13 2.18 14.85 1.33
CA PRO A 13 1.41 15.78 2.15
C PRO A 13 1.42 15.35 3.62
N MET A 14 1.27 16.32 4.52
CA MET A 14 1.11 16.03 5.95
C MET A 14 -0.15 15.19 6.16
N PRO A 15 -0.14 14.15 7.00
CA PRO A 15 -1.34 13.38 7.31
C PRO A 15 -2.41 14.29 7.93
N GLU A 16 -3.58 14.39 7.30
CA GLU A 16 -4.77 15.01 7.88
C GLU A 16 -5.77 13.91 8.27
N VAL A 17 -6.48 14.09 9.39
CA VAL A 17 -7.43 13.10 9.95
C VAL A 17 -8.58 12.77 8.98
N ALA A 18 -8.85 13.63 7.99
CA ALA A 18 -10.00 13.53 7.10
C ALA A 18 -9.66 13.62 5.59
N GLY A 19 -8.38 13.76 5.23
CA GLY A 19 -7.94 13.96 3.84
C GLY A 19 -7.37 12.70 3.22
N LEU A 20 -7.52 12.56 1.90
CA LEU A 20 -6.87 11.48 1.17
C LEU A 20 -5.41 11.87 0.95
N GLY A 21 -4.48 11.23 1.67
CA GLY A 21 -3.04 11.49 1.57
C GLY A 21 -2.45 11.01 0.23
N VAL A 22 -2.72 11.72 -0.86
CA VAL A 22 -2.26 11.36 -2.21
C VAL A 22 -0.81 11.81 -2.39
N HIS A 23 0.13 10.86 -2.29
CA HIS A 23 1.54 11.12 -2.55
C HIS A 23 1.80 11.30 -4.06
N LEU A 24 2.85 12.03 -4.38
CA LEU A 24 3.51 11.96 -5.68
C LEU A 24 4.77 11.13 -5.55
N THR A 25 4.86 10.06 -6.33
CA THR A 25 6.06 9.26 -6.48
C THR A 25 6.60 9.34 -7.91
N LEU A 26 7.89 9.05 -8.05
CA LEU A 26 8.58 9.00 -9.34
C LEU A 26 9.07 7.56 -9.53
N ASP A 27 8.82 6.99 -10.71
CA ASP A 27 9.54 5.78 -11.08
C ASP A 27 10.96 6.09 -11.56
N LEU A 28 11.75 5.05 -11.81
CA LEU A 28 13.14 5.19 -12.25
C LEU A 28 13.26 5.88 -13.63
N GLY A 29 12.19 5.90 -14.43
CA GLY A 29 12.11 6.64 -15.69
C GLY A 29 11.73 8.12 -15.51
N GLY A 30 11.49 8.57 -14.26
CA GLY A 30 11.07 9.92 -13.95
C GLY A 30 9.60 10.20 -14.23
N GLN A 31 8.76 9.18 -14.42
CA GLN A 31 7.32 9.37 -14.60
C GLN A 31 6.62 9.53 -13.24
N ALA A 32 5.72 10.51 -13.16
CA ALA A 32 4.94 10.77 -11.96
C ALA A 32 3.76 9.81 -11.81
N ARG A 33 3.59 9.30 -10.59
CA ARG A 33 2.45 8.51 -10.14
C ARG A 33 1.84 9.14 -8.90
N PHE A 34 0.53 9.13 -8.84
CA PHE A 34 -0.24 9.67 -7.74
C PHE A 34 -0.91 8.55 -6.95
N GLY A 35 -0.96 8.70 -5.63
CA GLY A 35 -1.64 7.80 -4.73
C GLY A 35 -0.70 7.24 -3.65
N PRO A 36 -1.01 6.06 -3.12
CA PRO A 36 -2.27 5.36 -3.29
C PRO A 36 -3.40 6.09 -2.57
N ASP A 37 -4.64 5.79 -2.95
CA ASP A 37 -5.78 6.01 -2.08
C ASP A 37 -6.01 4.81 -1.14
N VAL A 38 -7.12 4.83 -0.42
CA VAL A 38 -7.49 3.75 0.51
C VAL A 38 -8.87 3.21 0.17
N GLU A 39 -8.94 1.89 0.07
CA GLU A 39 -10.17 1.12 -0.06
C GLU A 39 -10.01 -0.17 0.75
N TRP A 40 -10.99 -0.49 1.59
CA TRP A 40 -11.10 -1.80 2.20
C TRP A 40 -11.80 -2.72 1.22
N VAL A 41 -11.16 -3.86 0.92
CA VAL A 41 -11.65 -4.84 -0.02
C VAL A 41 -11.85 -6.16 0.70
N GLU A 42 -12.95 -6.84 0.39
CA GLU A 42 -13.18 -8.21 0.84
C GLU A 42 -12.85 -9.16 -0.31
N PRO A 43 -12.22 -10.32 -0.05
CA PRO A 43 -12.17 -11.41 -1.02
C PRO A 43 -13.61 -11.78 -1.44
N GLY A 44 -13.84 -12.06 -2.73
CA GLY A 44 -15.17 -12.40 -3.23
C GLY A 44 -15.78 -13.67 -2.60
N PRO A 45 -17.05 -14.04 -2.90
CA PRO A 45 -17.84 -15.13 -2.28
C PRO A 45 -17.26 -16.56 -2.40
N ALA A 46 -16.06 -16.66 -2.93
CA ALA A 46 -15.12 -17.72 -2.66
C ALA A 46 -14.67 -17.87 -1.19
N ALA A 47 -14.92 -16.89 -0.33
CA ALA A 47 -14.60 -16.93 1.09
C ALA A 47 -15.55 -17.83 1.91
N ALA A 48 -15.70 -19.08 1.47
CA ALA A 48 -16.04 -20.32 2.18
C ALA A 48 -16.15 -21.44 1.12
N GLY A 49 -15.17 -21.54 0.21
CA GLY A 49 -15.10 -22.59 -0.82
C GLY A 49 -14.94 -22.16 -2.29
N GLY A 50 -14.51 -20.94 -2.60
CA GLY A 50 -14.05 -20.54 -3.93
C GLY A 50 -12.60 -20.04 -3.91
N ASP A 51 -12.09 -19.61 -5.05
CA ASP A 51 -10.65 -19.43 -5.31
C ASP A 51 -9.90 -18.32 -4.51
N GLY A 52 -10.58 -17.56 -3.66
CA GLY A 52 -10.00 -16.57 -2.75
C GLY A 52 -9.37 -15.37 -3.47
N THR A 53 -9.73 -15.09 -4.73
CA THR A 53 -9.05 -14.07 -5.53
C THR A 53 -9.45 -12.63 -5.18
N LEU A 54 -8.45 -11.76 -5.04
CA LEU A 54 -8.62 -10.31 -4.86
C LEU A 54 -8.82 -9.64 -6.23
N ASP A 55 -9.71 -8.64 -6.29
CA ASP A 55 -9.91 -7.83 -7.50
C ASP A 55 -8.90 -6.68 -7.55
N TYR A 56 -8.06 -6.67 -8.58
CA TYR A 56 -7.03 -5.65 -8.81
C TYR A 56 -7.41 -4.63 -9.90
N ARG A 57 -8.62 -4.69 -10.45
CA ARG A 57 -9.05 -3.75 -11.48
C ARG A 57 -9.05 -2.32 -10.92
N VAL A 58 -8.52 -1.38 -11.71
CA VAL A 58 -8.50 0.03 -11.35
C VAL A 58 -9.86 0.65 -11.71
N ASP A 59 -10.63 1.07 -10.71
CA ASP A 59 -11.82 1.89 -10.93
C ASP A 59 -11.40 3.33 -11.24
N VAL A 60 -11.56 3.72 -12.51
CA VAL A 60 -11.19 5.04 -13.02
C VAL A 60 -11.90 6.19 -12.31
N ARG A 61 -13.08 5.94 -11.72
CA ARG A 61 -13.86 6.96 -11.00
C ARG A 61 -13.20 7.39 -9.70
N ARG A 62 -12.31 6.56 -9.14
CA ARG A 62 -11.57 6.89 -7.90
C ARG A 62 -10.59 8.06 -8.10
N ALA A 63 -10.21 8.35 -9.36
CA ALA A 63 -9.39 9.51 -9.69
C ALA A 63 -10.08 10.85 -9.39
N ASP A 64 -11.41 10.90 -9.27
CA ASP A 64 -12.13 12.15 -9.00
C ASP A 64 -11.69 12.80 -7.67
N GLY A 65 -11.45 11.98 -6.65
CA GLY A 65 -10.92 12.45 -5.36
C GLY A 65 -9.47 12.93 -5.41
N PHE A 66 -8.69 12.51 -6.42
CA PHE A 66 -7.26 12.81 -6.50
C PHE A 66 -7.02 14.25 -6.95
N TYR A 67 -7.85 14.80 -7.85
CA TYR A 67 -7.65 16.16 -8.36
C TYR A 67 -7.67 17.21 -7.24
N ALA A 68 -8.61 17.11 -6.31
CA ALA A 68 -8.73 18.04 -5.19
C ALA A 68 -7.49 17.98 -4.28
N GLU A 69 -7.02 16.77 -3.94
CA GLU A 69 -5.87 16.58 -3.07
C GLU A 69 -4.55 16.99 -3.71
N ILE A 70 -4.32 16.56 -4.97
CA ILE A 70 -3.10 16.90 -5.69
C ILE A 70 -3.00 18.42 -5.87
N ARG A 71 -4.12 19.11 -6.14
CA ARG A 71 -4.14 20.57 -6.30
C ARG A 71 -3.75 21.35 -5.05
N ARG A 72 -3.75 20.73 -3.86
CA ARG A 72 -3.23 21.36 -2.63
C ARG A 72 -1.73 21.67 -2.74
N TYR A 73 -0.96 20.80 -3.40
CA TYR A 73 0.49 21.00 -3.59
C TYR A 73 0.89 21.23 -5.06
N TRP A 74 -0.02 20.99 -6.01
CA TRP A 74 0.18 21.28 -7.42
C TRP A 74 -1.09 21.90 -8.05
N PRO A 75 -1.38 23.19 -7.78
CA PRO A 75 -2.59 23.86 -8.25
C PRO A 75 -2.78 23.88 -9.77
N ALA A 76 -1.67 23.78 -10.52
CA ALA A 76 -1.66 23.80 -11.98
C ALA A 76 -1.92 22.43 -12.63
N LEU A 77 -2.31 21.40 -11.87
CA LEU A 77 -2.70 20.09 -12.41
C LEU A 77 -3.83 20.28 -13.46
N PRO A 78 -3.61 19.95 -14.75
CA PRO A 78 -4.63 20.07 -15.78
C PRO A 78 -5.77 19.08 -15.56
N ASP A 79 -6.99 19.47 -15.95
CA ASP A 79 -8.13 18.57 -15.98
C ASP A 79 -7.86 17.41 -16.96
N GLY A 80 -8.28 16.19 -16.59
CA GLY A 80 -8.11 15.00 -17.43
C GLY A 80 -6.67 14.49 -17.57
N ALA A 81 -5.69 15.04 -16.83
CA ALA A 81 -4.29 14.63 -16.93
C ALA A 81 -3.98 13.29 -16.24
N LEU A 82 -4.85 12.84 -15.32
CA LEU A 82 -4.68 11.55 -14.63
C LEU A 82 -5.08 10.39 -15.55
N GLN A 83 -4.19 9.42 -15.67
CA GLN A 83 -4.43 8.17 -16.39
C GLN A 83 -4.43 7.01 -15.39
N PRO A 84 -5.30 6.01 -15.57
CA PRO A 84 -5.27 4.80 -14.76
C PRO A 84 -3.89 4.14 -14.81
N ALA A 85 -3.40 3.69 -13.66
CA ALA A 85 -2.11 3.00 -13.55
C ALA A 85 -2.32 1.56 -13.07
N TYR A 86 -2.25 1.33 -11.77
CA TYR A 86 -2.42 0.02 -11.15
C TYR A 86 -3.00 0.17 -9.74
N SER A 87 -3.40 -0.95 -9.16
CA SER A 87 -3.78 -1.07 -7.76
C SER A 87 -2.85 -2.05 -7.03
N GLY A 88 -2.87 -2.02 -5.70
CA GLY A 88 -2.22 -3.01 -4.86
C GLY A 88 -2.96 -3.15 -3.54
N VAL A 89 -2.96 -4.35 -2.97
CA VAL A 89 -3.65 -4.66 -1.71
C VAL A 89 -2.62 -4.84 -0.60
N ARG A 90 -2.87 -4.21 0.56
CA ARG A 90 -2.02 -4.34 1.74
C ARG A 90 -2.54 -5.48 2.64
N PRO A 91 -1.67 -6.38 3.14
CA PRO A 91 -2.09 -7.37 4.13
C PRO A 91 -2.29 -6.68 5.48
N LYS A 92 -3.52 -6.45 5.89
CA LYS A 92 -3.86 -5.79 7.17
C LYS A 92 -4.11 -6.83 8.27
N LEU A 93 -3.69 -6.51 9.50
CA LEU A 93 -3.99 -7.30 10.71
C LEU A 93 -5.05 -6.66 11.61
N SER A 94 -5.37 -5.40 11.37
CA SER A 94 -6.43 -4.66 12.05
C SER A 94 -7.48 -4.20 11.04
N GLY A 95 -8.71 -4.01 11.50
CA GLY A 95 -9.86 -3.66 10.67
C GLY A 95 -9.99 -2.16 10.37
N PRO A 96 -11.00 -1.79 9.57
CA PRO A 96 -11.35 -0.39 9.34
C PRO A 96 -11.63 0.35 10.65
N GLY A 97 -10.95 1.48 10.87
CA GLY A 97 -11.13 2.32 12.06
C GLY A 97 -10.33 1.87 13.29
N GLU A 98 -9.65 0.72 13.22
CA GLU A 98 -8.73 0.28 14.27
C GLU A 98 -7.33 0.87 14.06
N PRO A 99 -6.52 1.01 15.13
CA PRO A 99 -5.12 1.37 15.00
C PRO A 99 -4.39 0.41 14.05
N ALA A 100 -3.47 0.94 13.24
CA ALA A 100 -2.62 0.09 12.42
C ALA A 100 -1.78 -0.82 13.33
N ALA A 101 -1.91 -2.14 13.15
CA ALA A 101 -1.08 -3.11 13.84
C ALA A 101 0.36 -3.07 13.29
N ASP A 102 1.32 -3.45 14.12
CA ASP A 102 2.71 -3.66 13.70
C ASP A 102 2.85 -4.95 12.87
N PHE A 103 4.01 -5.14 12.23
CA PHE A 103 4.37 -6.42 11.63
C PHE A 103 4.35 -7.53 12.68
N ARG A 104 3.80 -8.68 12.31
CA ARG A 104 3.76 -9.86 13.17
C ARG A 104 4.62 -10.96 12.55
N ILE A 105 5.70 -11.30 13.24
CA ILE A 105 6.63 -12.36 12.85
C ILE A 105 6.57 -13.39 13.95
N ASP A 106 5.86 -14.49 13.74
CA ASP A 106 5.73 -15.53 14.77
C ASP A 106 6.58 -16.73 14.39
N GLY A 107 7.50 -17.14 15.26
CA GLY A 107 8.27 -18.36 15.11
C GLY A 107 7.85 -19.46 16.10
N PRO A 108 8.65 -20.53 16.21
CA PRO A 108 8.38 -21.66 17.09
C PRO A 108 8.17 -21.26 18.55
N ALA A 109 8.85 -20.22 19.03
CA ALA A 109 8.69 -19.71 20.39
C ALA A 109 7.29 -19.13 20.66
N GLU A 110 6.62 -18.56 19.65
CA GLU A 110 5.30 -17.96 19.78
C GLU A 110 4.17 -18.97 19.56
N HIS A 111 4.31 -19.89 18.61
CA HIS A 111 3.23 -20.82 18.23
C HIS A 111 3.51 -22.30 18.50
N GLY A 112 4.73 -22.69 18.87
CA GLY A 112 5.10 -24.06 19.24
C GLY A 112 5.28 -25.04 18.08
N ILE A 113 5.50 -24.56 16.85
CA ILE A 113 5.66 -25.40 15.65
C ILE A 113 7.09 -25.24 15.15
N GLU A 114 7.90 -26.28 15.30
CA GLU A 114 9.29 -26.28 14.83
C GLU A 114 9.37 -26.10 13.31
N GLY A 115 10.36 -25.33 12.85
CA GLY A 115 10.63 -25.13 11.44
C GLY A 115 9.65 -24.22 10.69
N LEU A 116 8.69 -23.59 11.38
CA LEU A 116 7.73 -22.65 10.80
C LEU A 116 7.96 -21.23 11.35
N VAL A 117 7.91 -20.24 10.47
CA VAL A 117 7.77 -18.82 10.82
C VAL A 117 6.68 -18.19 9.96
N ASN A 118 5.72 -17.51 10.59
CA ASN A 118 4.68 -16.75 9.91
C ASN A 118 5.06 -15.28 9.82
N LEU A 119 5.08 -14.72 8.61
CA LEU A 119 5.23 -13.27 8.39
C LEU A 119 3.86 -12.70 8.02
N LEU A 120 3.24 -12.00 8.95
CA LEU A 120 1.88 -11.53 8.86
C LEU A 120 1.85 -10.00 8.92
N GLY A 121 0.94 -9.39 8.15
CA GLY A 121 0.78 -7.94 8.17
C GLY A 121 1.94 -7.14 7.57
N ILE A 122 2.77 -7.76 6.71
CA ILE A 122 3.93 -7.09 6.10
C ILE A 122 3.46 -6.10 5.02
N GLU A 123 2.88 -4.98 5.45
CA GLU A 123 2.53 -3.83 4.61
C GLU A 123 3.70 -2.84 4.49
N SER A 124 3.46 -1.57 4.16
CA SER A 124 4.53 -0.55 4.19
C SER A 124 5.05 -0.34 5.61
N PRO A 125 6.38 -0.29 5.86
CA PRO A 125 7.48 -0.18 4.90
C PRO A 125 8.21 -1.52 4.60
N GLY A 126 7.48 -2.60 4.34
CA GLY A 126 8.00 -3.98 4.22
C GLY A 126 9.06 -4.17 3.14
N LEU A 127 8.94 -3.48 1.99
CA LEU A 127 10.00 -3.51 0.97
C LEU A 127 11.31 -2.92 1.52
N THR A 128 11.24 -1.75 2.16
CA THR A 128 12.40 -1.08 2.78
C THR A 128 13.00 -1.95 3.89
N ALA A 129 12.17 -2.64 4.67
CA ALA A 129 12.58 -3.49 5.77
C ALA A 129 12.97 -4.91 5.36
N SER A 130 12.85 -5.28 4.08
CA SER A 130 12.92 -6.68 3.62
C SER A 130 14.16 -7.47 4.06
N LEU A 131 15.34 -6.84 4.03
CA LEU A 131 16.58 -7.49 4.49
C LEU A 131 16.58 -7.74 6.00
N ALA A 132 16.14 -6.75 6.79
CA ALA A 132 16.02 -6.89 8.24
C ALA A 132 14.94 -7.91 8.63
N LEU A 133 13.84 -7.99 7.86
CA LEU A 133 12.81 -9.01 8.03
C LEU A 133 13.37 -10.41 7.78
N ALA A 134 14.25 -10.58 6.79
CA ALA A 134 14.91 -11.87 6.54
C ALA A 134 15.81 -12.28 7.72
N ASP A 135 16.61 -11.35 8.26
CA ASP A 135 17.47 -11.61 9.42
C ASP A 135 16.65 -11.95 10.68
N GLU A 136 15.55 -11.24 10.93
CA GLU A 136 14.62 -11.53 12.02
C GLU A 136 13.96 -12.90 11.84
N THR A 137 13.55 -13.23 10.62
CA THR A 137 12.96 -14.54 10.29
C THR A 137 13.91 -15.68 10.62
N LEU A 138 15.19 -15.58 10.22
CA LEU A 138 16.19 -16.60 10.53
C LEU A 138 16.45 -16.72 12.03
N ARG A 139 16.49 -15.59 12.76
CA ARG A 139 16.65 -15.60 14.22
C ARG A 139 15.50 -16.31 14.92
N ARG A 140 14.25 -16.05 14.51
CA ARG A 140 13.09 -16.74 15.09
C ARG A 140 13.00 -18.19 14.69
N LEU A 141 13.42 -18.55 13.48
CA LEU A 141 13.43 -19.94 13.01
C LEU A 141 14.40 -20.82 13.80
N ALA A 142 15.52 -20.25 14.25
CA ALA A 142 16.57 -20.96 14.96
C ALA A 142 16.38 -21.00 16.50
N ALA A 143 15.37 -20.31 17.02
CA ALA A 143 15.04 -20.23 18.44
C ALA A 143 14.02 -21.31 18.84
#